data_AF-A0A812TEH4-F1
#
_entry.id   AF-A0A812TEH4-F1
#
_cell.length_a   1.000
_cell.length_b   1.000
_cell.length_c   1.000
_cell.angle_alpha   90.00
_cell.angle_beta   90.00
_cell.angle_gamma   90.00
#
_symmetry.space_group_name_H-M   'P 1'
#
loop_
_entity.id
_entity.type
_entity.pdbx_description
1 polymer ?
#
loop_
_entity_poly.entity_id
_entity_poly.type
_entity_poly.pdbx_seq_one_letter_code
_entity_poly.pdbx_strand_id
1 'polypeptide(L)'
;DVLRYCQREVKRGSRYDAVILDPPTYGHGPKGEAWRLERDLPVLLEICATLVDRAPQFFLATCHTPGVGPAELSAYLSDAVVGHCGQPPASGRLWLATPTGRRLESGVWARWPR
;
A
#
# COMPACT_ATOMS: atom_id res chain seq x y z
N ASP A 1 -8.22 -11.33 -8.04
CA ASP A 1 -6.80 -11.03 -7.83
C ASP A 1 -6.57 -9.59 -8.24
N VAL A 2 -5.97 -8.82 -7.33
CA VAL A 2 -5.74 -7.38 -7.43
C VAL A 2 -4.67 -7.07 -8.48
N LEU A 3 -3.60 -7.87 -8.55
CA LEU A 3 -2.53 -7.69 -9.54
C LEU A 3 -3.09 -7.74 -10.97
N ARG A 4 -3.84 -8.79 -11.29
CA ARG A 4 -4.51 -8.90 -12.61
C ARG A 4 -5.54 -7.81 -12.87
N TYR A 5 -6.17 -7.26 -11.84
CA TYR A 5 -7.08 -6.13 -12.01
C TYR A 5 -6.29 -4.87 -12.42
N CYS A 6 -5.29 -4.49 -11.62
CA CYS A 6 -4.46 -3.32 -11.90
C CYS A 6 -3.74 -3.42 -13.25
N GLN A 7 -3.22 -4.59 -13.63
CA GLN A 7 -2.62 -4.82 -14.95
C GLN A 7 -3.61 -4.60 -16.10
N ARG A 8 -4.89 -4.97 -15.94
CA ARG A 8 -5.92 -4.74 -16.95
C ARG A 8 -6.26 -3.25 -17.07
N GLU A 9 -6.32 -2.54 -15.95
CA GLU A 9 -6.54 -1.09 -15.94
C GLU A 9 -5.39 -0.34 -16.62
N VAL A 10 -4.13 -0.74 -16.38
CA VAL A 10 -2.98 -0.19 -17.12
C VAL A 10 -3.13 -0.42 -18.63
N LYS A 11 -3.49 -1.65 -19.05
CA LYS A 11 -3.71 -1.98 -20.47
C LYS A 11 -4.86 -1.19 -21.11
N ARG A 12 -5.85 -0.78 -20.32
CA ARG A 12 -6.99 0.05 -20.77
C ARG A 12 -6.63 1.53 -20.86
N GLY A 13 -5.47 1.94 -20.33
CA GLY A 13 -5.11 3.35 -20.22
C GLY A 13 -5.87 4.07 -19.10
N SER A 14 -6.47 3.34 -18.16
CA SER A 14 -7.13 3.95 -17.00
C SER A 14 -6.15 4.80 -16.20
N ARG A 15 -6.67 5.87 -15.59
CA ARG A 15 -5.93 6.78 -14.72
C ARG A 15 -6.74 7.07 -13.48
N TYR A 16 -6.04 7.19 -12.36
CA TYR A 16 -6.63 7.46 -11.06
C TYR A 16 -5.88 8.61 -10.39
N ASP A 17 -6.61 9.48 -9.71
CA ASP A 17 -5.99 10.57 -8.95
C ASP A 17 -5.36 10.07 -7.64
N ALA A 18 -5.82 8.94 -7.10
CA ALA A 18 -5.36 8.42 -5.82
C ALA A 18 -5.55 6.91 -5.69
N VAL A 19 -4.82 6.31 -4.75
CA VAL A 19 -4.89 4.87 -4.42
C VAL A 19 -5.06 4.69 -2.91
N ILE A 20 -5.93 3.75 -2.53
CA ILE A 20 -6.04 3.21 -1.17
C ILE A 20 -5.81 1.70 -1.26
N LEU A 21 -4.87 1.19 -0.47
CA LEU A 21 -4.44 -0.20 -0.49
C LEU A 21 -4.50 -0.81 0.92
N ASP A 22 -5.15 -1.96 1.05
CA ASP A 22 -5.14 -2.77 2.27
C ASP A 22 -4.76 -4.22 1.93
N PRO A 23 -3.47 -4.50 1.68
CA PRO A 23 -3.02 -5.82 1.27
C PRO A 23 -3.00 -6.80 2.46
N PRO A 24 -3.44 -8.06 2.26
CA PRO A 24 -3.34 -9.09 3.30
C PRO A 24 -1.89 -9.54 3.50
N THR A 25 -1.58 -10.10 4.67
CA THR A 25 -0.28 -10.74 4.96
C THR A 25 0.02 -11.90 4.03
N TYR A 26 -0.92 -12.84 3.96
CA TYR A 26 -0.88 -14.03 3.14
C TYR A 26 -2.28 -14.26 2.56
N GLY A 27 -2.35 -14.81 1.35
CA GLY A 27 -3.62 -15.13 0.74
C GLY A 27 -3.47 -16.07 -0.44
N HIS A 28 -4.60 -16.42 -1.03
CA HIS A 28 -4.64 -17.13 -2.30
C HIS A 28 -5.45 -16.31 -3.30
N GLY A 29 -4.88 -16.07 -4.47
CA GLY A 29 -5.61 -15.54 -5.61
C GLY A 29 -6.73 -16.51 -6.03
N PRO A 30 -7.70 -16.06 -6.84
CA PRO A 30 -8.84 -16.88 -7.27
C PRO A 30 -8.48 -18.16 -8.04
N LYS A 31 -7.24 -18.26 -8.53
CA LYS A 31 -6.71 -19.44 -9.23
C LYS A 31 -5.70 -20.24 -8.39
N GLY A 32 -5.64 -20.01 -7.08
CA GLY A 32 -4.74 -20.70 -6.15
C GLY A 32 -3.33 -20.12 -6.05
N GLU A 33 -3.00 -19.06 -6.80
CA GLU A 33 -1.71 -18.37 -6.69
C GLU A 33 -1.50 -17.86 -5.26
N ALA A 34 -0.43 -18.30 -4.60
CA ALA A 34 -0.12 -17.83 -3.25
C ALA A 34 0.31 -16.36 -3.30
N TRP A 35 -0.29 -15.52 -2.46
CA TRP A 35 0.13 -14.14 -2.20
C TRP A 35 0.96 -14.08 -0.91
N ARG A 36 2.06 -13.34 -0.95
CA ARG A 36 2.90 -12.99 0.19
C ARG A 36 3.24 -11.52 0.12
N LEU A 37 2.95 -10.79 1.19
CA LEU A 37 3.10 -9.34 1.24
C LEU A 37 4.49 -8.89 0.79
N GLU A 38 5.57 -9.39 1.39
CA GLU A 38 6.93 -8.90 1.15
C GLU A 38 7.39 -9.14 -0.30
N ARG A 39 6.89 -10.22 -0.92
CA ARG A 39 7.23 -10.59 -2.29
C ARG A 39 6.40 -9.83 -3.32
N ASP A 40 5.10 -9.72 -3.08
CA ASP A 40 4.14 -9.31 -4.11
C ASP A 40 3.70 -7.85 -3.98
N LEU A 41 3.82 -7.26 -2.78
CA LEU A 41 3.49 -5.85 -2.54
C LEU A 41 4.31 -4.89 -3.40
N PRO A 42 5.65 -5.04 -3.54
CA PRO A 42 6.44 -4.12 -4.38
C PRO A 42 5.94 -4.08 -5.84
N VAL A 43 5.61 -5.25 -6.40
CA VAL A 43 5.09 -5.36 -7.77
C VAL A 43 3.72 -4.70 -7.89
N LEU A 44 2.85 -4.89 -6.89
CA LEU A 44 1.53 -4.25 -6.88
C LEU A 44 1.63 -2.73 -6.79
N LEU A 45 2.49 -2.21 -5.91
CA LEU A 45 2.69 -0.78 -5.72
C LEU A 45 3.22 -0.10 -6.99
N GLU A 46 4.12 -0.74 -7.73
CA GLU A 46 4.66 -0.22 -8.99
C GLU A 46 3.59 -0.11 -10.09
N ILE A 47 2.68 -1.09 -10.16
CA ILE A 47 1.54 -1.03 -11.08
C ILE A 47 0.58 0.11 -10.67
N CYS A 48 0.31 0.24 -9.36
CA CYS A 48 -0.49 1.34 -8.84
C CYS A 48 0.16 2.71 -9.10
N ALA A 49 1.48 2.83 -8.98
CA ALA A 49 2.23 4.05 -9.30
C ALA A 49 2.06 4.43 -10.78
N THR A 50 2.03 3.46 -11.68
CA THR A 50 1.72 3.68 -13.11
C THR A 50 0.29 4.18 -13.31
N LEU A 51 -0.67 3.64 -12.56
CA LEU A 51 -2.08 4.02 -12.66
C LEU A 51 -2.37 5.47 -12.19
N VAL A 52 -1.52 6.01 -11.32
CA VAL A 52 -1.56 7.41 -10.86
C VAL A 52 -0.55 8.32 -11.58
N ASP A 53 0.05 7.84 -12.67
CA ASP A 53 1.05 8.56 -13.45
C ASP A 53 2.26 9.05 -12.62
N ARG A 54 2.58 8.32 -11.54
CA ARG A 54 3.59 8.71 -10.52
C ARG A 54 3.35 10.09 -9.89
N ALA A 55 2.18 10.68 -10.07
CA ALA A 55 1.79 11.98 -9.53
C ALA A 55 0.43 11.91 -8.82
N PRO A 56 0.26 11.04 -7.81
CA PRO A 56 -1.01 10.91 -7.11
C PRO A 56 -1.32 12.17 -6.28
N GLN A 57 -2.61 12.52 -6.17
CA GLN A 57 -3.11 13.43 -5.14
C GLN A 57 -2.87 12.85 -3.73
N PHE A 58 -2.98 11.52 -3.59
CA PHE A 58 -2.44 10.79 -2.45
C PHE A 58 -2.33 9.29 -2.75
N PHE A 59 -1.42 8.61 -2.04
CA PHE A 59 -1.36 7.15 -2.00
C PHE A 59 -1.40 6.72 -0.54
N LEU A 60 -2.42 5.97 -0.13
CA LEU A 60 -2.58 5.45 1.24
C LEU A 60 -2.45 3.93 1.22
N ALA A 61 -1.58 3.38 2.06
CA ALA A 61 -1.52 1.96 2.34
C ALA A 61 -1.71 1.70 3.84
N THR A 62 -2.48 0.68 4.18
CA THR A 62 -2.57 0.09 5.52
C THR A 62 -1.89 -1.27 5.53
N CYS A 63 -1.44 -1.74 6.68
CA CYS A 63 -0.90 -3.09 6.81
C CYS A 63 -1.16 -3.63 8.22
N HIS A 64 -1.64 -4.86 8.29
CA HIS A 64 -1.94 -5.56 9.54
C HIS A 64 -1.00 -6.76 9.77
N THR A 65 0.07 -6.85 8.98
CA THR A 65 1.04 -7.95 9.01
C THR A 65 2.02 -7.79 10.18
N PRO A 66 2.14 -8.80 11.07
CA PRO A 66 3.18 -8.80 12.09
C PRO A 66 4.58 -8.68 11.47
N GLY A 67 5.44 -7.87 12.07
CA GLY A 67 6.81 -7.65 11.60
C GLY A 67 6.96 -6.44 10.67
N VAL A 68 5.89 -6.02 9.99
CA VAL A 68 5.92 -4.83 9.12
C VAL A 68 5.65 -3.57 9.92
N GLY A 69 6.69 -2.76 10.10
CA GLY A 69 6.62 -1.49 10.82
C GLY A 69 6.22 -0.29 9.94
N PRO A 70 5.93 0.89 10.53
CA PRO A 70 5.62 2.11 9.77
C PRO A 70 6.75 2.54 8.81
N ALA A 71 8.01 2.33 9.22
CA ALA A 71 9.17 2.67 8.39
C ALA A 71 9.27 1.78 7.14
N GLU A 72 8.99 0.49 7.30
CA GLU A 72 9.04 -0.48 6.20
C GLU A 72 7.92 -0.22 5.18
N LEU A 73 6.68 0.04 5.64
CA LEU A 73 5.58 0.40 4.75
C LEU A 73 5.83 1.74 4.03
N SER A 74 6.47 2.69 4.71
CA SER A 74 6.88 3.96 4.11
C SER A 74 7.95 3.76 3.03
N ALA A 75 8.93 2.87 3.25
CA ALA A 75 9.94 2.52 2.27
C ALA A 75 9.31 1.89 1.01
N TYR A 76 8.42 0.91 1.16
CA TYR A 76 7.71 0.30 0.04
C TYR A 76 6.96 1.33 -0.83
N LEU A 77 6.28 2.31 -0.22
CA LEU A 77 5.59 3.37 -0.96
C LEU A 77 6.56 4.33 -1.64
N SER A 78 7.67 4.68 -0.98
CA SER A 78 8.66 5.61 -1.53
C SER A 78 9.28 5.06 -2.81
N ASP A 79 9.68 3.78 -2.76
CA ASP A 79 10.31 3.07 -3.88
C ASP A 79 9.41 3.05 -5.11
N ALA A 80 8.09 2.89 -4.93
CA ALA A 80 7.13 2.81 -6.03
C ALA A 80 6.75 4.18 -6.63
N VAL A 81 6.52 5.21 -5.81
CA VAL A 81 5.96 6.48 -6.31
C VAL A 81 7.04 7.40 -6.87
N VAL A 82 8.17 7.56 -6.19
CA VAL A 82 9.22 8.55 -6.52
C VAL A 82 10.63 7.98 -6.63
N GLY A 83 10.84 6.72 -6.25
CA GLY A 83 12.17 6.17 -6.06
C GLY A 83 12.90 6.78 -4.85
N HIS A 84 14.22 6.87 -4.90
CA HIS A 84 15.06 7.16 -3.73
C HIS A 84 15.21 8.65 -3.37
N CYS A 85 14.57 9.58 -4.11
CA CYS A 85 14.91 11.01 -4.05
C CYS A 85 13.71 11.97 -3.82
N GLY A 86 12.61 11.52 -3.22
CA GLY A 86 11.45 12.37 -2.87
C GLY A 86 11.24 12.55 -1.35
N GLN A 87 10.28 13.39 -0.96
CA GLN A 87 9.87 13.51 0.45
C GLN A 87 9.28 12.19 0.95
N PRO A 88 9.75 11.60 2.06
CA PRO A 88 9.22 10.33 2.51
C PRO A 88 7.72 10.43 2.87
N PRO A 89 6.91 9.39 2.58
CA PRO A 89 5.52 9.35 2.97
C PRO A 89 5.42 9.40 4.49
N ALA A 90 4.41 10.13 4.98
CA ALA A 90 4.06 10.10 6.39
C ALA A 90 3.64 8.68 6.77
N SER A 91 4.08 8.17 7.91
CA SER A 91 3.67 6.85 8.37
C SER A 91 3.49 6.80 9.88
N GLY A 92 2.72 5.81 10.34
CA GLY A 92 2.44 5.65 11.75
C GLY A 92 1.73 4.34 12.08
N ARG A 93 1.40 4.18 13.36
CA ARG A 93 0.60 3.06 13.86
C ARG A 93 -0.87 3.45 13.91
N LEU A 94 -1.73 2.50 13.62
CA LEU A 94 -3.18 2.57 13.81
C LEU A 94 -3.52 2.11 15.23
N TRP A 95 -4.48 2.80 15.84
CA TRP A 95 -4.91 2.52 17.21
C TRP A 95 -6.43 2.50 17.29
N LEU A 96 -6.96 1.48 17.94
CA LEU A 96 -8.34 1.46 18.41
C LEU A 96 -8.36 1.99 19.85
N ALA A 97 -9.17 3.01 20.10
CA ALA A 97 -9.29 3.61 21.41
C ALA A 97 -10.60 3.18 22.09
N THR A 98 -10.54 2.81 23.36
CA THR A 98 -11.75 2.65 24.19
C THR A 98 -12.25 4.01 24.65
N PRO A 99 -13.54 4.15 25.04
CA PRO A 99 -14.05 5.39 25.64
C PRO A 99 -13.26 5.83 26.88
N THR A 100 -12.65 4.87 27.60
CA THR A 100 -11.78 5.12 28.76
C THR A 100 -10.33 5.46 28.41
N GLY A 101 -9.99 5.64 27.13
CA GLY A 101 -8.67 6.08 26.68
C GLY A 101 -7.60 4.99 26.51
N ARG A 102 -7.93 3.71 26.75
CA ARG A 102 -7.00 2.60 26.46
C ARG A 102 -6.84 2.46 24.96
N ARG A 103 -5.63 2.13 24.50
CA ARG A 103 -5.30 1.97 23.08
C ARG A 103 -4.88 0.54 22.79
N LEU A 104 -5.45 -0.03 21.74
CA LEU A 104 -5.04 -1.30 21.13
C LEU A 104 -4.40 -0.99 19.78
N GLU A 105 -3.17 -1.43 19.56
CA GLU A 105 -2.55 -1.32 18.24
C GLU A 105 -3.31 -2.18 17.24
N SER A 106 -3.63 -1.62 16.08
CA SER A 106 -4.45 -2.27 15.06
C SER A 106 -3.78 -2.24 13.67
N GLY A 107 -2.46 -2.21 13.62
CA GLY A 107 -1.67 -2.20 12.38
C GLY A 107 -0.93 -0.89 12.13
N VAL A 108 -0.49 -0.69 10.90
CA VAL A 108 0.30 0.47 10.47
C VAL A 108 -0.30 1.10 9.23
N TRP A 109 0.04 2.36 8.99
CA TRP A 109 -0.35 3.10 7.79
C TRP A 109 0.84 3.87 7.25
N ALA A 110 0.85 4.09 5.94
CA ALA A 110 1.73 5.04 5.29
C ALA A 110 0.96 5.79 4.19
N ARG A 111 1.20 7.09 4.09
CA ARG A 111 0.52 8.00 3.17
C ARG A 111 1.52 8.89 2.46
N TRP A 112 1.56 8.76 1.14
CA TRP A 112 2.22 9.71 0.27
C TRP A 112 1.32 10.95 0.06
N PRO A 113 1.77 12.16 0.42
CA PRO A 113 1.03 13.40 0.15
C PRO A 113 1.19 13.84 -1.31
N ARG A 114 0.36 14.81 -1.74
CA ARG A 114 0.52 15.46 -3.05
C ARG A 114 1.85 16.21 -3.14
#